data_AF-A0A9P0LMJ8-F1
#
_entry.id   AF-A0A9P0LMJ8-F1
#
_cell.length_a   1.000
_cell.length_b   1.000
_cell.length_c   1.000
_cell.angle_alpha   90.00
_cell.angle_beta   90.00
_cell.angle_gamma   90.00
#
_symmetry.space_group_name_H-M   'P 1'
#
loop_
_entity.id
_entity.type
_entity.pdbx_description
1 polymer ?
#
loop_
_entity_poly.entity_id
_entity_poly.type
_entity_poly.pdbx_seq_one_letter_code
_entity_poly.pdbx_strand_id
1 'polypeptide(L)'
;MSTRTYDKLHAEICEAWKQKSVETMKNAADEERALAMTDGQVDANGVPLITVVADGSWAKRSYHSNYSSLSGAAAIIGYKTKLFLGVRNKYCTICKIAERANMSLTKPHKCFKNWTGSSSSMEADITAEGFSKSLAKYMIS
;
A
#
# COMPACT_ATOMS: atom_id res chain seq x y z
N MET A 1 19.80 24.30 -2.14
CA MET A 1 18.33 24.46 -2.31
C MET A 1 17.73 24.86 -0.98
N SER A 2 16.72 25.75 -0.97
CA SER A 2 15.97 26.02 0.28
C SER A 2 15.08 24.83 0.64
N THR A 3 14.87 24.57 1.94
CA THR A 3 13.98 23.49 2.44
C THR A 3 12.59 23.57 1.80
N ARG A 4 12.05 24.79 1.66
CA ARG A 4 10.73 25.03 1.04
C ARG A 4 10.67 24.61 -0.42
N THR A 5 11.74 24.87 -1.18
CA THR A 5 11.83 24.46 -2.59
C THR A 5 11.94 22.94 -2.71
N TYR A 6 12.75 22.31 -1.83
CA TYR A 6 12.88 20.86 -1.78
C TYR A 6 11.54 20.18 -1.45
N ASP A 7 10.84 20.62 -0.39
CA ASP A 7 9.58 20.02 0.04
C ASP A 7 8.51 20.10 -1.05
N LYS A 8 8.44 21.22 -1.78
CA LYS A 8 7.51 21.39 -2.90
C LYS A 8 7.79 20.39 -4.02
N LEU A 9 9.03 20.30 -4.48
CA LEU A 9 9.42 19.39 -5.56
C LEU A 9 9.28 17.93 -5.14
N HIS A 10 9.65 17.60 -3.90
CA HIS A 10 9.48 16.26 -3.36
C HIS A 10 8.00 15.86 -3.33
N ALA A 11 7.11 16.74 -2.86
CA ALA A 11 5.67 16.48 -2.84
C ALA A 11 5.10 16.26 -4.25
N GLU A 12 5.54 17.06 -5.23
CA GLU A 12 5.13 16.94 -6.63
C GLU A 12 5.57 15.60 -7.24
N ILE A 13 6.83 15.22 -7.05
CA ILE A 13 7.35 13.92 -7.52
C ILE A 13 6.61 12.76 -6.86
N CYS A 14 6.39 12.81 -5.54
CA CYS A 14 5.67 11.76 -4.83
C CYS A 14 4.23 11.60 -5.32
N GLU A 15 3.53 12.71 -5.64
CA GLU A 15 2.16 12.64 -6.16
C GLU A 15 2.14 12.09 -7.59
N ALA A 16 3.05 12.54 -8.45
CA ALA A 16 3.18 12.01 -9.82
C ALA A 16 3.49 10.51 -9.81
N TRP A 17 4.40 10.06 -8.94
CA TRP A 17 4.69 8.64 -8.75
C TRP A 17 3.47 7.86 -8.28
N LYS A 18 2.75 8.37 -7.27
CA LYS A 18 1.54 7.72 -6.77
C LYS A 18 0.49 7.56 -7.86
N GLN A 19 0.24 8.61 -8.65
CA GLN A 19 -0.71 8.57 -9.76
C GLN A 19 -0.28 7.54 -10.79
N LYS A 20 1.00 7.55 -11.19
CA LYS A 20 1.51 6.59 -12.17
C LYS A 20 1.48 5.15 -11.66
N SER A 21 1.75 4.92 -10.38
CA SER A 21 1.63 3.60 -9.76
C SER A 21 0.18 3.10 -9.77
N VAL A 22 -0.80 3.95 -9.49
CA VAL A 22 -2.22 3.55 -9.55
C VAL A 22 -2.67 3.23 -10.97
N GLU A 23 -2.25 4.04 -11.95
CA GLU A 23 -2.53 3.82 -13.37
C GLU A 23 -1.91 2.49 -13.85
N THR A 24 -0.63 2.25 -13.55
CA THR A 24 0.07 1.02 -13.94
C THR A 24 -0.55 -0.22 -13.30
N MET A 25 -0.94 -0.17 -12.03
CA MET A 25 -1.67 -1.27 -11.37
C MET A 25 -3.04 -1.52 -12.00
N LYS A 26 -3.71 -0.48 -12.53
CA LYS A 26 -4.98 -0.65 -13.24
C LYS A 26 -4.78 -1.33 -14.59
N ASN A 27 -3.82 -0.87 -15.38
CA ASN A 27 -3.52 -1.48 -16.69
C ASN A 27 -3.09 -2.95 -16.52
N ALA A 28 -2.27 -3.22 -15.51
CA ALA A 28 -1.89 -4.56 -15.09
C ALA A 28 -3.09 -5.47 -14.80
N ALA A 29 -4.09 -4.95 -14.06
CA ALA A 29 -5.31 -5.68 -13.76
C ALA A 29 -6.18 -5.92 -15.00
N ASP A 30 -6.29 -4.94 -15.89
CA ASP A 30 -7.03 -5.07 -17.15
C ASP A 30 -6.39 -6.13 -18.08
N GLU A 31 -5.05 -6.21 -18.12
CA GLU A 31 -4.30 -7.23 -18.87
C GLU A 31 -4.54 -8.64 -18.32
N GLU A 32 -4.38 -8.85 -17.01
CA GLU A 32 -4.63 -10.17 -16.38
C GLU A 32 -6.09 -10.59 -16.54
N ARG A 33 -7.02 -9.63 -16.45
CA ARG A 33 -8.44 -9.87 -16.69
C ARG A 33 -8.71 -10.36 -18.11
N ALA A 34 -8.13 -9.71 -19.12
CA ALA A 34 -8.31 -10.10 -20.52
C ALA A 34 -7.74 -11.49 -20.82
N LEU A 35 -6.62 -11.84 -20.19
CA LEU A 35 -6.02 -13.16 -20.29
C LEU A 35 -6.89 -14.24 -19.66
N ALA A 36 -7.35 -14.04 -18.42
CA ALA A 36 -8.24 -14.98 -17.76
C ALA A 36 -9.55 -15.21 -18.53
N MET A 37 -10.10 -14.17 -19.16
CA MET A 37 -11.26 -14.30 -20.06
C MET A 37 -10.94 -15.14 -21.30
N THR A 38 -9.76 -14.96 -21.89
CA THR A 38 -9.32 -15.70 -23.09
C THR A 38 -9.07 -17.17 -22.78
N ASP A 39 -8.52 -17.46 -21.60
CA ASP A 39 -8.21 -18.80 -21.12
C ASP A 39 -9.46 -19.52 -20.52
N GLY A 40 -10.62 -18.85 -20.49
CA GLY A 40 -11.86 -19.38 -19.92
C GLY A 40 -11.83 -19.55 -18.40
N GLN A 41 -10.88 -18.90 -17.72
CA GLN A 41 -10.72 -18.90 -16.26
C GLN A 41 -11.70 -17.92 -15.63
N VAL A 42 -12.99 -18.28 -15.61
CA VAL A 42 -14.07 -17.47 -15.06
C VAL A 42 -14.88 -18.24 -14.03
N ASP A 43 -15.40 -17.54 -13.04
CA ASP A 43 -16.33 -18.11 -12.06
C ASP A 43 -17.74 -18.32 -12.65
N ALA A 44 -18.66 -18.84 -11.84
CA ALA A 44 -20.05 -19.08 -12.24
C ALA A 44 -20.81 -17.79 -12.67
N ASN A 45 -20.32 -16.61 -12.30
CA ASN A 45 -20.90 -15.32 -12.64
C ASN A 45 -20.17 -14.63 -13.81
N GLY A 46 -19.16 -15.27 -14.41
CA GLY A 46 -18.35 -14.70 -15.47
C GLY A 46 -17.27 -13.73 -14.98
N VAL A 47 -16.93 -13.75 -13.68
CA VAL A 47 -15.84 -12.96 -13.11
C VAL A 47 -14.52 -13.67 -13.36
N PRO A 48 -13.51 -12.98 -13.92
CA PRO A 48 -12.20 -13.56 -14.16
C PRO A 48 -11.49 -13.94 -12.87
N LEU A 49 -11.01 -15.18 -12.83
CA LEU A 49 -10.24 -15.76 -11.73
C LEU A 49 -8.76 -15.57 -12.00
N ILE A 50 -8.07 -14.81 -11.16
CA ILE A 50 -6.66 -14.50 -11.34
C ILE A 50 -5.83 -15.17 -10.26
N THR A 51 -4.89 -16.02 -10.68
CA THR A 51 -3.91 -16.58 -9.75
C THR A 51 -2.89 -15.53 -9.37
N VAL A 52 -2.75 -15.26 -8.08
CA VAL A 52 -1.86 -14.25 -7.53
C VAL A 52 -0.93 -14.81 -6.48
N VAL A 53 0.22 -14.18 -6.33
CA VAL A 53 1.14 -14.35 -5.20
C VAL A 53 1.08 -13.08 -4.36
N ALA A 54 0.83 -13.24 -3.06
CA ALA A 54 0.93 -12.15 -2.10
C ALA A 54 2.25 -12.28 -1.35
N ASP A 55 2.97 -11.17 -1.21
CA ASP A 55 4.18 -11.10 -0.40
C ASP A 55 4.19 -9.82 0.45
N GLY A 56 4.68 -9.96 1.68
CA GLY A 56 4.68 -8.92 2.69
C GLY A 56 6.05 -8.74 3.33
N SER A 57 6.40 -7.49 3.62
CA SER A 57 7.62 -7.16 4.33
C SER A 57 7.36 -6.16 5.45
N TRP A 58 7.88 -6.48 6.63
CA TRP A 58 7.99 -5.54 7.75
C TRP A 58 9.39 -5.65 8.35
N ALA A 59 10.08 -4.52 8.47
CA ALA A 59 11.45 -4.51 8.96
C ALA A 59 11.52 -4.78 10.48
N LYS A 60 11.98 -5.97 10.88
CA LYS A 60 12.33 -6.25 12.27
C LYS A 60 13.77 -5.77 12.52
N ARG A 61 13.98 -4.88 13.50
CA ARG A 61 15.34 -4.46 13.91
C ARG A 61 15.81 -5.35 15.07
N SER A 62 17.04 -5.87 14.99
CA SER A 62 17.59 -6.87 15.92
C SER A 62 18.54 -6.31 17.00
N TYR A 63 18.73 -5.00 17.12
CA TYR A 63 19.67 -4.44 18.10
C TYR A 63 19.09 -4.43 19.52
N HIS A 64 19.67 -5.24 20.41
CA HIS A 64 19.49 -5.31 21.88
C HIS A 64 18.09 -5.71 22.38
N SER A 65 17.02 -5.29 21.72
CA SER A 65 15.65 -5.79 21.91
C SER A 65 14.94 -5.92 20.57
N ASN A 66 14.11 -6.96 20.44
CA ASN A 66 13.37 -7.33 19.23
C ASN A 66 12.28 -6.28 18.89
N TYR A 67 12.66 -5.10 18.39
CA TYR A 67 11.70 -4.06 18.02
C TYR A 67 10.98 -4.42 16.72
N SER A 68 9.67 -4.60 16.84
CA SER A 68 8.74 -4.77 15.72
C SER A 68 8.70 -3.51 14.85
N SER A 69 8.62 -3.67 13.52
CA SER A 69 8.57 -2.55 12.58
C SER A 69 7.46 -1.56 12.89
N LEU A 70 7.72 -0.27 12.70
CA LEU A 70 6.69 0.77 12.73
C LEU A 70 5.93 0.89 11.41
N SER A 71 6.44 0.26 10.35
CA SER A 71 5.81 0.23 9.03
C SER A 71 5.91 -1.15 8.37
N GLY A 72 4.90 -1.51 7.60
CA GLY A 72 4.87 -2.73 6.81
C GLY A 72 4.29 -2.43 5.44
N ALA A 73 4.72 -3.18 4.43
CA ALA A 73 4.17 -3.14 3.10
C ALA A 73 3.83 -4.56 2.66
N ALA A 74 2.78 -4.72 1.87
CA ALA A 74 2.50 -5.97 1.19
C ALA A 74 1.98 -5.69 -0.21
N ALA A 75 2.30 -6.60 -1.12
CA ALA A 75 1.95 -6.54 -2.52
C ALA A 75 1.19 -7.79 -2.94
N ILE A 76 0.23 -7.62 -3.84
CA ILE A 76 -0.42 -8.71 -4.56
C ILE A 76 0.05 -8.61 -6.01
N ILE A 77 0.64 -9.69 -6.49
CA ILE A 77 1.29 -9.78 -7.78
C ILE A 77 0.61 -10.90 -8.56
N GLY A 78 0.01 -10.55 -9.70
CA GLY A 78 -0.42 -11.53 -10.70
C GLY A 78 0.78 -12.17 -11.36
N TYR A 79 0.58 -13.32 -12.01
CA TYR A 79 1.67 -14.06 -12.61
C TYR A 79 2.41 -13.28 -13.71
N LYS A 80 1.73 -12.33 -14.36
CA LYS A 80 2.30 -11.47 -15.40
C LYS A 80 2.46 -10.02 -14.95
N THR A 81 1.63 -9.52 -14.04
CA THR A 81 1.61 -8.08 -13.69
C THR A 81 1.42 -7.79 -12.19
N LYS A 82 1.71 -6.57 -11.74
CA LYS A 82 1.52 -6.15 -10.33
C LYS A 82 0.13 -5.52 -10.13
N LEU A 83 -0.66 -6.07 -9.20
CA LEU A 83 -2.07 -5.72 -9.04
C LEU A 83 -2.34 -4.79 -7.86
N PHE A 84 -1.59 -4.93 -6.76
CA PHE A 84 -1.82 -4.15 -5.56
C PHE A 84 -0.55 -3.93 -4.74
N LEU A 85 -0.44 -2.76 -4.11
CA LEU A 85 0.56 -2.45 -3.09
C LEU A 85 -0.10 -1.63 -1.99
N GLY A 86 -0.02 -2.11 -0.76
CA GLY A 86 -0.48 -1.37 0.41
C GLY A 86 0.64 -1.16 1.43
N VAL A 87 0.49 -0.11 2.23
CA VAL A 87 1.43 0.25 3.28
C VAL A 87 0.66 0.57 4.56
N ARG A 88 1.14 0.02 5.68
CA ARG A 88 0.69 0.33 7.03
C ARG A 88 1.80 1.00 7.80
N ASN A 89 1.48 2.06 8.53
CA ASN A 89 2.43 2.85 9.29
C ASN A 89 1.82 3.30 10.62
N LYS A 90 2.56 3.06 11.69
CA LYS A 90 2.23 3.41 13.09
C LYS A 90 2.81 4.75 13.50
N TYR A 91 3.74 5.29 12.71
CA TYR A 91 4.60 6.39 13.11
C TYR A 91 4.48 7.59 12.18
N CYS A 92 4.34 8.76 12.80
CA CYS A 92 4.50 10.03 12.14
C CYS A 92 5.41 10.90 13.00
N THR A 93 6.51 11.38 12.42
CA THR A 93 7.51 12.20 13.14
C THR A 93 6.89 13.49 13.68
N ILE A 94 6.04 14.16 12.90
CA ILE A 94 5.39 15.42 13.28
C ILE A 94 4.48 15.19 14.49
N CYS A 95 3.64 14.15 14.45
CA CYS A 95 2.80 13.79 15.59
C CYS A 95 3.63 13.46 16.83
N LYS A 96 4.73 12.70 16.68
CA LYS A 96 5.59 12.33 17.81
C LYS A 96 6.35 13.50 18.41
N ILE A 97 6.74 14.49 17.62
CA ILE A 97 7.35 15.72 18.13
C ILE A 97 6.32 16.52 18.94
N ALA A 98 5.10 16.70 18.41
CA ALA A 98 4.04 17.41 19.10
C ALA A 98 3.65 16.75 20.44
N GLU A 99 3.53 15.42 20.45
CA GLU A 99 3.29 14.62 21.66
C GLU A 99 4.40 14.81 22.70
N ARG A 100 5.68 14.74 22.30
CA ARG A 100 6.81 14.95 23.21
C ARG A 100 6.87 16.36 23.78
N ALA A 101 6.43 17.36 23.02
CA ALA A 101 6.40 18.75 23.44
C ALA A 101 5.14 19.12 24.24
N ASN A 102 4.20 18.17 24.47
CA ASN A 102 2.87 18.44 25.01
C ASN A 102 2.13 19.57 24.26
N MET A 103 2.36 19.66 22.95
CA MET A 103 1.74 20.68 22.09
C MET A 103 0.65 20.04 21.23
N SER A 104 -0.44 20.77 21.04
CA SER A 104 -1.41 20.45 20.00
C SER A 104 -0.83 20.80 18.63
N LEU A 105 -1.16 20.00 17.62
CA LEU A 105 -0.80 20.30 16.23
C LEU A 105 -1.55 21.54 15.76
N THR A 106 -0.85 22.68 15.69
CA THR A 106 -1.44 23.97 15.30
C THR A 106 -1.64 24.09 13.80
N LYS A 107 -0.93 23.30 12.98
CA LYS A 107 -1.05 23.27 11.53
C LYS A 107 -1.39 21.87 11.05
N PRO A 108 -2.34 21.72 10.10
CA PRO A 108 -2.58 20.44 9.46
C PRO A 108 -1.33 20.01 8.69
N HIS A 109 -1.00 18.73 8.79
CA HIS A 109 0.11 18.12 8.07
C HIS A 109 -0.36 16.81 7.41
N LYS A 110 0.38 16.36 6.40
CA LYS A 110 0.13 15.07 5.75
C LYS A 110 0.56 13.94 6.70
N CYS A 111 -0.39 13.40 7.45
CA CYS A 111 -0.16 12.30 8.38
C CYS A 111 -0.22 10.97 7.63
N PHE A 112 0.87 10.20 7.67
CA PHE A 112 0.93 8.85 7.09
C PHE A 112 0.63 7.75 8.11
N LYS A 113 0.28 8.09 9.35
CA LYS A 113 -0.11 7.11 10.37
C LYS A 113 -1.50 6.57 10.03
N ASN A 114 -1.59 5.30 9.67
CA ASN A 114 -2.83 4.64 9.25
C ASN A 114 -3.02 3.26 9.92
N TRP A 115 -2.22 2.94 10.94
CA TRP A 115 -2.25 1.64 11.59
C TRP A 115 -2.05 1.72 13.10
N THR A 116 -2.86 0.97 13.84
CA THR A 116 -2.84 0.88 15.31
C THR A 116 -2.66 -0.55 15.83
N GLY A 117 -2.83 -1.57 14.97
CA GLY A 117 -2.71 -2.99 15.33
C GLY A 117 -1.28 -3.48 15.58
N SER A 118 -1.05 -4.79 15.64
CA SER A 118 0.31 -5.35 15.78
C SER A 118 1.10 -5.19 14.47
N SER A 119 2.43 -5.28 14.51
CA SER A 119 3.22 -5.15 13.27
C SER A 119 3.15 -6.42 12.42
N SER A 120 2.98 -7.59 13.06
CA SER A 120 2.81 -8.86 12.36
C SER A 120 1.47 -8.96 11.63
N SER A 121 0.44 -8.23 12.07
CA SER A 121 -0.86 -8.23 11.38
C SER A 121 -0.96 -7.22 10.24
N MET A 122 0.09 -6.43 9.96
CA MET A 122 0.08 -5.47 8.85
C MET A 122 -0.05 -6.15 7.49
N GLU A 123 0.67 -7.24 7.27
CA GLU A 123 0.64 -7.97 5.99
C GLU A 123 -0.75 -8.53 5.72
N ALA A 124 -1.30 -9.30 6.66
CA ALA A 124 -2.61 -9.91 6.50
C ALA A 124 -3.71 -8.86 6.27
N ASP A 125 -3.64 -7.73 6.96
CA ASP A 125 -4.58 -6.61 6.78
C ASP A 125 -4.46 -5.94 5.41
N ILE A 126 -3.23 -5.74 4.92
CA ILE A 126 -3.00 -5.19 3.57
C ILE A 126 -3.51 -6.17 2.51
N THR A 127 -3.25 -7.47 2.66
CA THR A 127 -3.71 -8.49 1.72
C THR A 127 -5.24 -8.56 1.70
N ALA A 128 -5.90 -8.54 2.86
CA ALA A 128 -7.35 -8.48 2.95
C ALA A 128 -7.94 -7.20 2.32
N GLU A 129 -7.28 -6.05 2.51
CA GLU A 129 -7.65 -4.80 1.82
C GLU A 129 -7.54 -4.94 0.29
N GLY A 130 -6.48 -5.59 -0.20
CA GLY A 130 -6.27 -5.82 -1.63
C GLY A 130 -7.38 -6.65 -2.25
N PHE A 131 -7.71 -7.80 -1.66
CA PHE A 131 -8.79 -8.67 -2.14
C PHE A 131 -10.18 -8.04 -2.00
N SER A 132 -10.47 -7.38 -0.88
CA SER A 132 -11.79 -6.72 -0.72
C SER A 132 -12.03 -5.61 -1.75
N LYS A 133 -10.97 -4.99 -2.28
CA LYS A 133 -11.06 -3.95 -3.31
C LYS A 133 -10.96 -4.49 -4.74
N SER A 134 -10.55 -5.74 -4.96
CA SER A 134 -10.26 -6.26 -6.30
C SER A 134 -11.51 -6.27 -7.18
N LEU A 135 -12.64 -6.75 -6.66
CA LEU A 135 -13.92 -6.77 -7.37
C LEU A 135 -14.42 -5.37 -7.70
N ALA A 136 -14.49 -4.49 -6.69
CA ALA A 136 -15.00 -3.13 -6.88
C ALA A 136 -14.13 -2.28 -7.82
N LYS A 137 -12.81 -2.51 -7.81
CA LYS A 137 -11.86 -1.65 -8.51
C LYS A 137 -11.50 -2.18 -9.91
N TYR A 138 -11.48 -3.49 -10.07
CA TYR A 138 -10.95 -4.15 -11.28
C TYR A 138 -11.89 -5.22 -11.86
N MET A 139 -12.98 -5.58 -11.16
CA MET A 139 -13.90 -6.68 -11.54
C MET A 139 -13.16 -8.02 -11.73
N ILE A 140 -12.24 -8.32 -10.81
CA ILE A 140 -11.46 -9.55 -10.78
C ILE A 140 -11.59 -10.22 -9.40
N SER A 141 -11.58 -11.55 -9.40
CA SER A 141 -11.62 -12.39 -8.19
C SER A 141 -10.36 -13.21 -8.01
#